data_AF-A0A3C1S7K5-F1
#
_entry.id   AF-A0A3C1S7K5-F1
#
_cell.length_a   1.000
_cell.length_b   1.000
_cell.length_c   1.000
_cell.angle_alpha   90.00
_cell.angle_beta   90.00
_cell.angle_gamma   90.00
#
_symmetry.space_group_name_H-M   'P 1'
#
loop_
_entity.id
_entity.type
_entity.pdbx_description
1 polymer ?
#
loop_
_entity_poly.entity_id
_entity_poly.type
_entity_poly.pdbx_seq_one_letter_code
_entity_poly.pdbx_strand_id
1 'polypeptide(L)' 'MPRIKYHITPESGRLTITLNKRQLKEFKKMSIEFEMSIDQLLQVSVDSFIEKYQSISTDQIDKKGINALTDIQKRSS' A
#
# COMPACT_ATOMS: atom_id res chain seq x y z
N MET A 1 -24.04 -11.77 33.21
CA MET A 1 -23.90 -11.06 31.91
C MET A 1 -22.45 -11.18 31.45
N PRO A 2 -22.15 -11.89 30.35
CA PRO A 2 -20.79 -11.93 29.81
C PRO A 2 -20.50 -10.59 29.12
N ARG A 3 -19.37 -9.97 29.47
CA ARG A 3 -18.91 -8.71 28.87
C ARG A 3 -18.46 -8.99 27.42
N ILE A 4 -19.33 -8.74 26.46
CA ILE A 4 -18.99 -8.75 25.04
C ILE A 4 -18.10 -7.53 24.79
N LYS A 5 -16.78 -7.68 24.90
CA LYS A 5 -15.83 -6.65 24.50
C LYS A 5 -15.74 -6.71 22.98
N TYR A 6 -16.41 -5.79 22.30
CA TYR A 6 -16.22 -5.58 20.87
C TYR A 6 -14.73 -5.37 20.58
N HIS A 7 -14.23 -6.05 19.55
CA HIS A 7 -12.93 -5.77 18.95
C HIS A 7 -13.00 -4.39 18.32
N ILE A 8 -12.72 -3.35 19.10
CA ILE A 8 -12.55 -2.00 18.58
C ILE A 8 -11.30 -2.04 17.71
N THR A 9 -11.46 -1.90 16.40
CA THR A 9 -10.33 -1.71 15.50
C THR A 9 -9.59 -0.45 15.95
N PRO A 10 -8.30 -0.54 16.28
CA PRO A 10 -7.56 0.62 16.76
C PRO A 10 -7.51 1.70 15.67
N GLU A 11 -7.64 2.97 16.10
CA GLU A 11 -7.62 4.12 15.19
C GLU A 11 -6.28 4.32 14.47
N SER A 12 -5.20 3.76 15.01
CA SER A 12 -3.87 3.79 14.40
C SER A 12 -3.09 2.50 14.65
N GLY A 13 -2.13 2.25 13.76
CA GLY A 13 -1.19 1.14 13.86
C GLY A 13 0.22 1.60 13.57
N ARG A 14 1.22 0.83 14.01
CA ARG A 14 2.62 1.04 13.63
C ARG A 14 2.99 0.03 12.55
N LEU A 15 3.59 0.51 11.47
CA LEU A 15 4.11 -0.32 10.39
C LEU A 15 5.63 -0.09 10.30
N THR A 16 6.39 -1.17 10.14
CA THR A 16 7.82 -1.08 9.84
C THR A 16 8.04 -1.55 8.40
N ILE A 17 8.72 -0.72 7.61
CA ILE A 17 9.05 -1.01 6.22
C ILE A 17 10.56 -1.13 6.05
N THR A 18 10.98 -2.11 5.26
CA THR A 18 12.39 -2.27 4.90
C THR A 18 12.62 -1.68 3.51
N LEU A 19 13.42 -0.61 3.45
CA LEU A 19 13.82 0.02 2.20
C LEU A 19 15.24 -0.41 1.84
N ASN A 20 15.48 -0.62 0.54
CA ASN A 20 16.83 -0.81 0.05
C ASN A 20 17.59 0.52 -0.01
N LYS A 21 18.92 0.45 -0.18
CA LYS A 21 19.80 1.64 -0.20
C LYS A 21 19.43 2.67 -1.26
N ARG A 22 18.90 2.23 -2.42
CA ARG A 22 18.47 3.14 -3.50
C ARG A 22 17.19 3.87 -3.11
N GLN A 23 16.18 3.15 -2.61
CA GLN A 23 14.91 3.72 -2.15
C GLN A 23 15.14 4.73 -1.02
N LEU A 24 15.98 4.40 -0.04
CA LEU A 24 16.30 5.31 1.06
C LEU A 24 16.96 6.62 0.56
N LYS A 25 17.83 6.55 -0.46
CA LYS A 25 18.45 7.75 -1.05
C LYS A 25 17.42 8.62 -1.76
N GLU A 26 16.50 8.03 -2.50
CA GLU A 26 15.43 8.77 -3.18
C GLU A 26 14.50 9.43 -2.17
N PHE A 27 14.09 8.73 -1.10
CA PHE A 27 13.29 9.32 -0.02
C PHE A 27 13.98 10.51 0.65
N LYS A 28 15.31 10.44 0.85
CA LYS A 28 16.09 11.56 1.39
C LYS A 28 16.16 12.76 0.44
N LYS A 29 16.21 12.53 -0.87
CA LYS A 29 16.16 13.64 -1.84
C LYS A 29 14.78 14.30 -1.82
N MET A 30 13.72 13.49 -1.86
CA MET A 30 12.35 13.99 -1.78
C MET A 30 12.08 14.75 -0.48
N SER A 31 12.62 14.30 0.67
CA SER A 31 12.46 15.04 1.93
C SER A 31 13.06 16.44 1.89
N ILE A 32 14.15 16.62 1.14
CA ILE A 32 14.76 17.94 0.94
C ILE A 32 13.93 18.75 -0.05
N GLU A 33 13.55 18.17 -1.18
CA GLU A 33 12.81 18.85 -2.26
C GLU A 33 11.44 19.36 -1.83
N PHE A 34 10.72 18.57 -1.02
CA PHE A 34 9.39 18.93 -0.53
C PHE A 34 9.40 19.63 0.83
N GLU A 35 10.57 19.84 1.44
CA GLU A 35 10.70 20.39 2.80
C GLU A 35 9.86 19.62 3.85
N MET A 36 9.81 18.30 3.71
CA MET A 36 9.00 17.40 4.55
C MET A 36 9.88 16.37 5.26
N SER A 37 9.44 15.93 6.43
CA SER A 37 10.09 14.78 7.08
C SER A 37 9.88 13.49 6.28
N ILE A 38 10.80 12.54 6.42
CA ILE A 38 10.69 11.22 5.78
C ILE A 38 9.40 10.51 6.22
N ASP A 39 9.02 10.64 7.50
CA ASP A 39 7.82 10.01 8.05
C ASP A 39 6.54 10.58 7.41
N GLN A 40 6.48 11.89 7.19
CA GLN A 40 5.35 12.52 6.49
C GLN A 40 5.28 12.09 5.02
N LEU A 41 6.44 12.00 4.33
CA LEU A 41 6.48 11.50 2.96
C LEU A 41 6.03 10.04 2.84
N LEU A 42 6.38 9.21 3.83
CA LEU A 42 5.92 7.83 3.89
C LEU A 42 4.41 7.75 4.11
N GLN A 43 3.86 8.58 4.99
CA GLN A 43 2.41 8.67 5.19
C GLN A 43 1.69 9.04 3.88
N VAL A 44 2.13 10.09 3.20
CA VAL A 44 1.57 10.52 1.90
C VAL A 44 1.67 9.41 0.85
N SER A 45 2.79 8.69 0.82
CA SER A 45 2.98 7.57 -0.11
C SER A 45 1.98 6.43 0.15
N VAL A 46 1.72 6.13 1.42
CA VAL A 46 0.74 5.11 1.82
C VAL A 46 -0.68 5.57 1.48
N ASP A 47 -1.04 6.81 1.82
CA ASP A 47 -2.37 7.36 1.55
C ASP A 47 -2.66 7.36 0.04
N SER A 48 -1.71 7.83 -0.78
CA SER A 48 -1.82 7.81 -2.24
C SER A 48 -1.95 6.40 -2.81
N PHE A 49 -1.25 5.42 -2.22
CA PHE A 49 -1.39 4.02 -2.62
C PHE A 49 -2.79 3.46 -2.30
N ILE A 50 -3.33 3.76 -1.11
CA ILE A 50 -4.67 3.34 -0.69
C ILE A 50 -5.73 3.97 -1.59
N GLU A 51 -5.66 5.28 -1.84
CA GLU A 51 -6.57 5.98 -2.74
C GLU A 51 -6.52 5.41 -4.16
N LYS A 52 -5.31 5.13 -4.66
CA LYS A 52 -5.15 4.49 -5.96
C LYS A 52 -5.76 3.09 -5.99
N TYR A 53 -5.65 2.33 -4.91
CA TYR A 53 -6.27 1.00 -4.84
C TYR A 53 -7.80 1.09 -4.80
N GLN A 54 -8.34 2.00 -4.00
CA GLN A 54 -9.79 2.20 -3.85
C GLN A 54 -10.46 2.83 -5.07
N SER A 55 -9.73 3.63 -5.85
CA SER A 55 -10.23 4.27 -7.07
C SER A 55 -10.24 3.36 -8.30
N ILE A 56 -9.64 2.17 -8.22
CA ILE A 56 -9.76 1.17 -9.29
C ILE A 56 -11.17 0.56 -9.19
N SER A 57 -11.97 0.70 -10.24
CA SER A 57 -13.28 0.05 -10.30
C SER A 57 -13.12 -1.48 -10.21
N THR A 58 -14.03 -2.13 -9.48
CA THR A 58 -14.04 -3.60 -9.30
C THR A 58 -13.96 -4.35 -10.63
N ASP A 59 -14.62 -3.84 -11.68
CA ASP A 59 -14.54 -4.41 -13.04
C ASP A 59 -13.12 -4.46 -13.63
N GLN A 60 -12.26 -3.51 -13.28
CA GLN A 60 -10.86 -3.51 -13.72
C GLN A 60 -9.99 -4.45 -12.88
N ILE A 61 -10.33 -4.66 -11.62
CA ILE A 61 -9.67 -5.64 -10.75
C ILE A 61 -9.96 -7.05 -11.27
N ASP A 62 -11.23 -7.34 -11.58
CA ASP A 62 -11.66 -8.65 -12.09
C ASP A 62 -11.02 -8.98 -13.43
N LYS A 63 -10.97 -8.02 -14.37
CA LYS A 63 -10.26 -8.21 -15.66
C LYS A 63 -8.77 -8.49 -15.47
N LYS A 64 -8.09 -7.80 -14.55
CA LYS A 64 -6.67 -8.07 -14.25
C LYS A 64 -6.48 -9.43 -13.59
N GLY A 65 -7.39 -9.87 -12.72
CA GLY A 65 -7.37 -11.20 -12.11
C GLY A 65 -7.54 -12.32 -13.13
N ILE A 66 -8.51 -12.20 -14.04
CA ILE A 66 -8.76 -13.18 -15.10
C ILE A 66 -7.56 -13.26 -16.06
N ASN A 67 -6.97 -12.12 -16.44
CA ASN A 67 -5.79 -12.09 -17.30
C ASN A 67 -4.56 -12.74 -16.62
N ALA A 68 -4.35 -12.48 -15.32
CA ALA A 68 -3.26 -13.12 -14.59
C ALA A 68 -3.42 -14.65 -14.52
N LEU A 69 -4.65 -15.15 -14.33
CA LEU A 69 -4.94 -16.58 -14.31
C LEU A 69 -4.75 -17.26 -15.67
N THR A 70 -5.14 -16.58 -16.76
CA THR A 70 -4.97 -17.10 -18.13
C THR A 70 -3.52 -17.06 -18.62
N ASP A 71 -2.74 -16.07 -18.19
CA ASP A 71 -1.31 -16.01 -18.49
C ASP A 71 -0.50 -17.09 -17.74
N ILE A 72 -0.95 -17.51 -16.55
CA ILE A 72 -0.35 -18.63 -15.81
C ILE A 72 -0.57 -19.96 -16.55
N GLN A 73 -1.76 -20.18 -17.12
CA GLN A 73 -2.05 -21.37 -17.94
C GLN A 73 -1.20 -21.44 -19.21
N LYS A 74 -0.96 -20.31 -19.89
CA LYS A 74 -0.11 -20.28 -21.10
C LYS A 74 1.37 -20.54 -20.84
N ARG A 75 1.87 -20.29 -19.63
CA ARG A 75 3.27 -20.56 -19.25
C ARG A 75 3.51 -21.99 -18.77
N SER A 76 2.45 -22.75 -18.54
CA SER A 76 2.49 -24.15 -18.07
C SER A 76 2.10 -25.15 -19.16
N SER A 77 1.98 -24.70 -20.42
CA SER A 77 1.81 -25.53 -21.63
C SER A 77 3.03 -25.45 -22.53
#